data_AF-A0A3C1EVX2-F1
#
_entry.id   AF-A0A3C1EVX2-F1
#
_cell.length_a   1.000
_cell.length_b   1.000
_cell.length_c   1.000
_cell.angle_alpha   90.00
_cell.angle_beta   90.00
_cell.angle_gamma   90.00
#
_symmetry.space_group_name_H-M   'P 1'
#
loop_
_entity.id
_entity.type
_entity.pdbx_description
1 polymer ?
#
loop_
_entity_poly.entity_id
_entity_poly.type
_entity_poly.pdbx_seq_one_letter_code
_entity_poly.pdbx_strand_id
1 'polypeptide(L)'
;MGKYKTFRNHLKEELKNPEFKKVYEKEDFIIRVAIQIAQERQRHHLTQKELAKKLHTSQQTISRIEQGDQNVTIGFIERIAAAFGRKPTFKFN
;
A
#
# COMPACT_ATOMS: atom_id res chain seq x y z
N MET A 1 12.46 -36.92 -3.10
CA MET A 1 12.11 -35.63 -3.75
C MET A 1 11.15 -34.88 -2.84
N GLY A 2 11.65 -33.88 -2.11
CA GLY A 2 10.83 -33.14 -1.13
C GLY A 2 9.72 -32.37 -1.84
N LYS A 3 8.47 -32.51 -1.36
CA LYS A 3 7.33 -31.74 -1.86
C LYS A 3 7.56 -30.26 -1.59
N TYR A 4 8.01 -29.49 -2.58
CA TYR A 4 8.04 -28.04 -2.47
C TYR A 4 6.59 -27.54 -2.30
N LYS A 5 6.22 -27.12 -1.09
CA LYS A 5 4.99 -26.34 -0.87
C LYS A 5 5.17 -25.04 -1.63
N THR A 6 4.30 -24.78 -2.60
CA THR A 6 4.25 -23.45 -3.24
C THR A 6 3.99 -22.40 -2.17
N PHE A 7 4.46 -21.16 -2.37
CA PHE A 7 4.17 -20.04 -1.47
C PHE A 7 2.67 -19.96 -1.13
N ARG A 8 1.81 -20.10 -2.15
CA ARG A 8 0.35 -20.10 -1.98
C ARG A 8 -0.15 -21.21 -1.05
N ASN A 9 0.37 -22.44 -1.20
CA ASN A 9 -0.02 -23.56 -0.35
C ASN A 9 0.50 -23.39 1.08
N HIS A 10 1.70 -22.84 1.26
CA HIS A 10 2.22 -22.54 2.60
C HIS A 10 1.41 -21.44 3.28
N LEU A 11 1.16 -20.32 2.59
CA LEU A 11 0.36 -19.21 3.09
C LEU A 11 -1.06 -19.66 3.48
N LYS A 12 -1.70 -20.50 2.67
CA LYS A 12 -3.03 -21.04 2.99
C LYS A 12 -3.06 -21.81 4.32
N GLU A 13 -1.98 -22.49 4.66
CA GLU A 13 -1.87 -23.20 5.94
C GLU A 13 -1.61 -22.24 7.10
N GLU A 14 -0.74 -21.24 6.93
CA GLU A 14 -0.48 -20.20 7.95
C GLU A 14 -1.73 -19.38 8.27
N LEU A 15 -2.55 -19.06 7.26
CA LEU A 15 -3.81 -18.32 7.41
C LEU A 15 -4.88 -19.07 8.23
N LYS A 16 -4.68 -20.35 8.56
CA LYS A 16 -5.55 -21.07 9.50
C LYS A 16 -5.32 -20.63 10.96
N ASN A 17 -4.15 -20.08 11.27
CA ASN A 17 -3.86 -19.53 12.58
C ASN A 17 -4.52 -18.13 12.71
N PRO A 18 -5.46 -17.92 13.66
CA PRO A 18 -6.17 -16.64 13.81
C PRO A 18 -5.25 -15.44 14.07
N GLU A 19 -4.18 -15.61 14.86
CA GLU A 19 -3.24 -14.52 15.17
C GLU A 19 -2.43 -14.13 13.94
N PHE A 20 -1.94 -15.12 13.19
CA PHE A 20 -1.26 -14.89 11.92
C PHE A 20 -2.19 -14.20 10.92
N LYS A 21 -3.41 -14.72 10.77
CA LYS A 21 -4.42 -14.16 9.85
C LYS A 21 -4.72 -12.70 10.15
N LYS A 22 -4.92 -12.34 11.42
CA LYS A 22 -5.21 -10.96 11.83
C LYS A 22 -4.09 -9.99 11.45
N VAL A 23 -2.84 -10.37 11.69
CA VAL A 23 -1.67 -9.55 11.30
C VAL A 23 -1.56 -9.49 9.78
N TYR A 24 -1.71 -10.63 9.10
CA TYR A 24 -1.66 -10.70 7.64
C TYR A 24 -2.70 -9.80 6.98
N GLU A 25 -3.96 -9.84 7.40
CA GLU A 25 -5.05 -9.02 6.83
C GLU A 25 -4.79 -7.52 7.00
N LYS A 26 -4.20 -7.12 8.14
CA LYS A 26 -3.80 -5.74 8.38
C LYS A 26 -2.68 -5.30 7.42
N GLU A 27 -1.62 -6.09 7.31
CA GLU A 27 -0.50 -5.78 6.41
C GLU A 27 -0.92 -5.80 4.95
N ASP A 28 -1.74 -6.77 4.55
CA ASP A 28 -2.32 -6.88 3.21
C ASP A 28 -3.18 -5.64 2.86
N PHE A 29 -3.90 -5.07 3.82
CA PHE A 29 -4.59 -3.80 3.62
C PHE A 29 -3.61 -2.63 3.38
N ILE A 30 -2.55 -2.51 4.18
CA ILE A 30 -1.53 -1.46 4.01
C ILE A 30 -0.87 -1.56 2.63
N ILE A 31 -0.49 -2.78 2.22
CA ILE A 31 0.12 -3.04 0.91
C ILE A 31 -0.84 -2.68 -0.22
N ARG A 32 -2.14 -3.00 -0.12
CA ARG A 32 -3.13 -2.59 -1.12
C ARG A 32 -3.21 -1.07 -1.28
N VAL A 33 -3.21 -0.32 -0.17
CA VAL A 33 -3.22 1.14 -0.19
C VAL A 33 -1.92 1.67 -0.83
N ALA A 34 -0.77 1.12 -0.45
CA ALA A 34 0.54 1.47 -1.00
C ALA A 34 0.59 1.29 -2.53
N ILE A 35 0.12 0.14 -3.01
CA ILE A 35 0.05 -0.18 -4.45
C ILE A 35 -0.86 0.82 -5.18
N GLN A 36 -2.04 1.15 -4.62
CA GLN A 36 -2.94 2.11 -5.25
C GLN A 36 -2.31 3.51 -5.37
N ILE A 37 -1.60 3.97 -4.35
CA ILE A 37 -0.88 5.25 -4.38
C ILE A 37 0.20 5.22 -5.46
N ALA A 38 1.00 4.16 -5.52
CA ALA A 38 2.06 4.00 -6.51
C ALA A 38 1.51 3.96 -7.94
N GLN A 39 0.41 3.22 -8.15
CA GLN A 39 -0.27 3.14 -9.44
C GLN A 39 -0.82 4.51 -9.87
N GLU A 40 -1.47 5.25 -8.97
CA GLU A 40 -1.96 6.58 -9.31
C GLU A 40 -0.79 7.52 -9.64
N ARG A 41 0.29 7.51 -8.86
CA ARG A 41 1.50 8.30 -9.20
C ARG A 41 2.02 7.96 -10.60
N GLN A 42 2.11 6.67 -10.94
CA GLN A 42 2.58 6.21 -12.24
C GLN A 42 1.65 6.64 -13.37
N ARG A 43 0.32 6.61 -13.17
CA ARG A 43 -0.67 7.10 -14.15
C ARG A 43 -0.54 8.58 -14.47
N HIS A 44 -0.04 9.38 -13.53
CA HIS A 44 0.26 10.80 -13.72
C HIS A 44 1.71 11.04 -14.18
N HIS A 45 2.46 9.97 -14.52
CA HIS A 45 3.85 10.04 -14.99
C HIS A 45 4.81 10.76 -14.04
N LEU A 46 4.54 10.73 -12.74
CA LEU A 46 5.39 11.37 -11.74
C LEU A 46 6.41 10.38 -11.17
N THR A 47 7.63 10.85 -10.96
CA THR A 47 8.60 10.21 -10.07
C THR A 47 8.18 10.37 -8.61
N GLN A 48 8.72 9.53 -7.72
CA GLN A 48 8.48 9.67 -6.28
C GLN A 48 8.96 11.04 -5.75
N LYS A 49 10.04 11.58 -6.32
CA LYS A 49 10.57 12.91 -5.97
C LYS A 49 9.62 14.03 -6.37
N GLU A 50 8.99 13.93 -7.54
CA GLU A 50 8.03 14.94 -8.01
C GLU A 50 6.74 14.91 -7.19
N LEU A 51 6.23 13.72 -6.88
CA LEU A 51 5.08 13.59 -5.99
C LEU A 51 5.40 14.14 -4.59
N ALA A 52 6.59 13.84 -4.06
CA ALA A 52 7.04 14.37 -2.78
C ALA A 52 7.07 15.91 -2.77
N LYS A 53 7.60 16.53 -3.84
CA LYS A 53 7.60 17.99 -4.01
C LYS A 53 6.18 18.57 -4.02
N LYS A 54 5.26 17.93 -4.76
CA LYS A 54 3.86 18.35 -4.84
C LYS A 54 3.12 18.24 -3.50
N LEU A 55 3.51 17.27 -2.69
CA LEU A 55 2.93 17.01 -1.37
C LEU A 55 3.69 17.70 -0.25
N HIS A 56 4.72 18.50 -0.50
CA HIS A 56 5.55 19.11 0.55
C HIS A 56 6.06 18.07 1.57
N THR A 57 6.63 16.98 1.06
CA THR A 57 7.24 15.91 1.87
C THR A 57 8.56 15.43 1.25
N SER A 58 9.20 14.45 1.86
CA SER A 58 10.46 13.86 1.36
C SER A 58 10.20 12.73 0.36
N GLN A 59 11.14 12.50 -0.57
CA GLN A 59 11.07 11.35 -1.47
C GLN A 59 11.15 10.03 -0.69
N GLN A 60 11.90 10.00 0.42
CA GLN A 60 11.98 8.84 1.32
C GLN A 60 10.63 8.51 1.93
N THR A 61 9.85 9.52 2.32
CA THR A 61 8.46 9.34 2.81
C THR A 61 7.61 8.66 1.74
N ILE A 62 7.63 9.16 0.50
CA ILE A 62 6.87 8.54 -0.60
C ILE A 62 7.34 7.11 -0.87
N SER A 63 8.65 6.87 -0.87
CA SER A 63 9.21 5.53 -1.08
C SER A 63 8.73 4.53 -0.02
N ARG A 64 8.80 4.89 1.26
CA ARG A 64 8.33 4.03 2.36
C ARG A 64 6.82 3.77 2.28
N ILE A 65 6.04 4.78 1.90
CA ILE A 65 4.59 4.63 1.70
C ILE A 65 4.32 3.60 0.61
N GLU A 66 4.96 3.72 -0.54
CA GLU A 66 4.73 2.84 -1.69
C GLU A 66 5.27 1.42 -1.48
N GLN A 67 6.18 1.24 -0.53
CA GLN A 67 6.66 -0.08 -0.07
C GLN A 67 5.74 -0.71 0.98
N GLY A 68 4.78 0.04 1.53
CA GLY A 68 3.97 -0.40 2.67
C GLY A 68 4.75 -0.48 3.99
N ASP A 69 5.94 0.11 4.06
CA ASP A 69 6.82 0.13 5.23
C ASP A 69 6.37 1.16 6.29
N GLN A 70 5.25 1.85 6.05
CA GLN A 70 4.64 2.72 7.05
C GLN A 70 3.13 2.84 6.84
N ASN A 71 2.40 3.06 7.94
CA ASN A 71 1.01 3.45 7.89
C ASN A 71 0.85 4.84 7.26
N VAL A 72 -0.14 4.97 6.38
CA VAL A 72 -0.55 6.26 5.81
C VAL A 72 -1.76 6.75 6.58
N THR A 73 -1.72 8.02 7.03
CA THR A 73 -2.89 8.63 7.67
C THR A 73 -3.96 8.99 6.65
N ILE A 74 -5.22 9.00 7.06
CA ILE A 74 -6.35 9.39 6.19
C ILE A 74 -6.14 10.79 5.61
N GLY A 75 -5.67 11.75 6.41
CA GLY A 75 -5.36 13.10 5.92
C GLY A 75 -4.24 13.14 4.88
N PHE A 76 -3.29 12.21 4.92
CA PHE A 76 -2.27 12.10 3.88
C PHE A 76 -2.85 11.50 2.59
N ILE A 77 -3.75 10.52 2.68
CA ILE A 77 -4.49 9.99 1.53
C ILE A 77 -5.31 11.10 0.86
N GLU A 78 -5.98 11.94 1.65
CA GLU A 78 -6.70 13.11 1.14
C GLU A 78 -5.78 14.08 0.39
N ARG A 79 -4.61 14.39 0.95
CA ARG A 79 -3.60 15.24 0.29
C ARG A 79 -3.10 14.63 -1.01
N ILE A 80 -2.85 13.32 -1.05
CA ILE A 80 -2.48 12.61 -2.28
C ILE A 80 -3.60 12.76 -3.32
N ALA A 81 -4.85 12.48 -2.96
CA ALA A 81 -5.97 12.60 -3.87
C ALA A 81 -6.12 14.04 -4.41
N ALA A 82 -6.03 15.05 -3.53
CA ALA A 82 -6.05 16.45 -3.90
C ALA A 82 -4.89 16.82 -4.84
N ALA A 83 -3.70 16.23 -4.63
CA ALA A 83 -2.57 16.40 -5.53
C ALA A 83 -2.83 15.85 -6.95
N PHE A 84 -3.81 14.97 -7.13
CA PHE A 84 -4.25 14.50 -8.43
C PHE A 84 -5.58 15.13 -8.90
N GLY A 85 -6.09 16.15 -8.20
CA GLY A 85 -7.38 16.77 -8.52
C GLY A 85 -8.57 15.83 -8.27
N ARG A 86 -8.42 14.85 -7.38
CA ARG A 86 -9.43 13.83 -7.06
C ARG A 86 -9.93 13.99 -5.62
N LYS A 87 -11.02 13.29 -5.31
CA LYS A 87 -11.50 13.06 -3.95
C LYS A 87 -11.39 11.57 -3.61
N PRO A 88 -10.87 11.20 -2.43
CA PRO A 88 -10.82 9.80 -2.02
C PRO A 88 -12.25 9.30 -1.78
N THR A 89 -12.53 8.05 -2.16
CA THR A 89 -13.80 7.36 -1.87
C THR A 89 -13.52 6.05 -1.16
N PHE A 90 -14.28 5.74 -0.13
CA PHE A 90 -14.19 4.47 0.59
C PHE A 90 -15.47 3.68 0.39
N LYS A 91 -15.35 2.39 0.09
CA LYS A 91 -16.49 1.47 -0.06
C LYS A 91 -16.18 0.19 0.68
N PHE A 92 -17.16 -0.29 1.45
CA PHE A 92 -17.14 -1.65 1.97
C PHE A 92 -17.65 -2.58 0.86
N ASN A 93 -16.95 -3.69 0.65
CA ASN A 93 -17.37 -4.75 -0.25
C ASN A 93 -17.93 -5.91 0.56
#